data_AF-A0A9P7F892-F1
#
_entry.id   AF-A0A9P7F892-F1
#
_cell.length_a   1.000
_cell.length_b   1.000
_cell.length_c   1.000
_cell.angle_alpha   90.00
_cell.angle_beta   90.00
_cell.angle_gamma   90.00
#
_symmetry.space_group_name_H-M   'P 1'
#
loop_
_entity.id
_entity.type
_entity.pdbx_description
1 polymer ?
#
loop_
_entity_poly.entity_id
_entity_poly.type
_entity_poly.pdbx_seq_one_letter_code
_entity_poly.pdbx_strand_id
1 'polypeptide(L)'
;MAELRVHGLDFVVESLLTDGVQNVDSALLVSMVVQTMLIKLTKESPKQIKGLERILRVRAMNIFRLHWKSDGNWKNICSTTGQYSALTLTGVNKAGLLGSLFSANIVTAEDIAICLFMLLEDIHFDRLCAIHALLSYADHRLCEPQNLPVLLKLKEKLRVVDPLTNLCLWGPVPHSQALIQVSIRTYCRCNYVSTNVL
;
A
#
# COMPACT_ATOMS: atom_id res chain seq x y z
N MET A 1 -13.81 -14.00 18.33
CA MET A 1 -14.91 -13.50 19.19
C MET A 1 -14.57 -13.59 20.68
N ALA A 2 -13.96 -14.68 21.17
CA ALA A 2 -13.52 -14.76 22.57
C ALA A 2 -12.50 -13.66 22.92
N GLU A 3 -11.43 -13.48 22.13
CA GLU A 3 -10.43 -12.42 22.39
C GLU A 3 -11.00 -11.00 22.31
N LEU A 4 -11.95 -10.75 21.41
CA LEU A 4 -12.66 -9.47 21.32
C LEU A 4 -13.36 -9.10 22.64
N ARG A 5 -13.93 -10.10 23.32
CA ARG A 5 -14.62 -9.93 24.61
C ARG A 5 -13.64 -9.77 25.78
N VAL A 6 -12.42 -10.31 25.65
CA VAL A 6 -11.41 -10.33 26.72
C VAL A 6 -10.48 -9.12 26.66
N HIS A 7 -10.03 -8.73 25.46
CA HIS A 7 -8.99 -7.72 25.26
C HIS A 7 -9.48 -6.45 24.54
N GLY A 8 -10.72 -6.46 24.04
CA GLY A 8 -11.31 -5.36 23.30
C GLY A 8 -10.92 -5.31 21.82
N LEU A 9 -11.63 -4.45 21.07
CA LEU A 9 -11.51 -4.34 19.62
C LEU A 9 -10.14 -3.81 19.17
N ASP A 10 -9.58 -2.85 19.91
CA ASP A 10 -8.31 -2.22 19.58
C ASP A 10 -7.14 -3.21 19.59
N PHE A 11 -7.09 -4.11 20.59
CA PHE A 11 -6.06 -5.15 20.67
C PHE A 11 -6.13 -6.09 19.47
N VAL A 12 -7.32 -6.56 19.11
CA VAL A 12 -7.52 -7.47 17.98
C VAL A 12 -7.08 -6.81 16.66
N VAL A 13 -7.40 -5.53 16.47
CA VAL A 13 -6.98 -4.78 15.28
C VAL A 13 -5.46 -4.63 15.24
N GLU A 14 -4.82 -4.28 16.35
CA GLU A 14 -3.36 -4.11 16.40
C GLU A 14 -2.63 -5.42 16.09
N SER A 15 -3.09 -6.54 16.66
CA SER A 15 -2.54 -7.88 16.38
C SER A 15 -2.70 -8.27 14.91
N LEU A 16 -3.90 -8.09 14.34
CA LEU A 16 -4.16 -8.39 12.93
C LEU A 16 -3.25 -7.58 12.00
N LEU A 17 -3.10 -6.28 12.25
CA LEU A 17 -2.27 -5.43 11.41
C LEU A 17 -0.77 -5.74 11.59
N THR A 18 -0.35 -6.13 12.79
CA THR A 18 1.02 -6.58 13.07
C THR A 18 1.34 -7.84 12.30
N ASP A 19 0.43 -8.81 12.26
CA ASP A 19 0.60 -10.04 11.48
C ASP A 19 0.62 -9.74 9.97
N GLY A 20 -0.23 -8.81 9.52
CA GLY A 20 -0.36 -8.41 8.12
C GLY A 20 0.90 -7.79 7.52
N VAL A 21 1.83 -7.28 8.34
CA VAL A 21 3.08 -6.66 7.87
C VAL A 21 4.29 -7.60 7.94
N GLN A 22 4.14 -8.83 8.44
CA GLN A 22 5.26 -9.76 8.58
C GLN A 22 5.78 -10.28 7.23
N ASN A 23 4.88 -10.59 6.31
CA ASN A 23 5.23 -11.03 4.96
C ASN A 23 4.11 -10.68 3.96
N VAL A 24 4.41 -10.93 2.69
CA VAL A 24 3.58 -10.57 1.55
C VAL A 24 2.24 -11.32 1.54
N ASP A 25 2.23 -12.60 1.93
CA ASP A 25 1.01 -13.43 1.95
C ASP A 25 0.10 -13.07 3.14
N SER A 26 0.68 -12.64 4.27
CA SER A 26 -0.07 -12.20 5.45
C SER A 26 -1.01 -11.03 5.16
N ALA A 27 -0.63 -10.11 4.26
CA ALA A 27 -1.45 -8.97 3.90
C ALA A 27 -2.81 -9.39 3.31
N LEU A 28 -2.79 -10.37 2.40
CA LEU A 28 -4.01 -10.94 1.81
C LEU A 28 -4.85 -11.66 2.85
N LEU A 29 -4.22 -12.49 3.68
CA LEU A 29 -4.91 -13.23 4.74
C LEU A 29 -5.60 -12.30 5.73
N VAL A 30 -4.92 -11.23 6.16
CA VAL A 30 -5.51 -10.23 7.07
C VAL A 30 -6.69 -9.54 6.42
N SER A 31 -6.59 -9.13 5.15
CA SER A 31 -7.73 -8.54 4.42
C SER A 31 -8.91 -9.50 4.32
N MET A 32 -8.69 -10.79 4.06
CA MET A 32 -9.73 -11.81 4.03
C MET A 32 -10.39 -12.00 5.41
N VAL A 33 -9.59 -12.03 6.48
CA VAL A 33 -10.07 -12.12 7.86
C VAL A 33 -10.90 -10.89 8.22
N VAL A 34 -10.42 -9.69 7.89
CA VAL A 34 -11.12 -8.43 8.10
C VAL A 34 -12.45 -8.41 7.36
N GLN A 35 -12.48 -8.77 6.07
CA GLN A 35 -13.74 -8.85 5.31
C GLN A 35 -14.72 -9.84 5.97
N THR A 36 -14.24 -11.01 6.38
CA THR A 36 -15.06 -12.02 7.05
C THR A 36 -15.62 -11.49 8.39
N MET A 37 -14.82 -10.75 9.16
CA MET A 37 -15.25 -10.11 10.40
C MET A 37 -16.33 -9.07 10.13
N LEU A 38 -16.14 -8.22 9.12
CA LEU A 38 -17.12 -7.20 8.75
C LEU A 38 -18.43 -7.85 8.31
N ILE A 39 -18.41 -8.83 7.40
CA ILE A 39 -19.61 -9.54 6.94
C ILE A 39 -20.40 -10.14 8.12
N LYS A 40 -19.70 -10.73 9.10
CA LYS A 40 -20.35 -11.29 10.30
C LYS A 40 -20.96 -10.19 11.16
N LEU A 41 -20.22 -9.12 11.43
CA LEU A 41 -20.70 -7.98 12.22
C LEU A 41 -21.83 -7.21 11.53
N THR A 42 -21.91 -7.22 10.20
CA THR A 42 -23.05 -6.68 9.44
C THR A 42 -24.38 -7.29 9.82
N LYS A 43 -24.37 -8.56 10.19
CA LYS A 43 -25.59 -9.26 10.62
C LYS A 43 -25.99 -8.92 12.06
N GLU A 44 -25.07 -8.38 12.87
CA GLU A 44 -25.26 -8.15 14.30
C GLU A 44 -25.48 -6.66 14.64
N SER A 45 -24.69 -5.74 14.08
CA SER A 45 -24.80 -4.31 14.41
C SER A 45 -24.12 -3.36 13.39
N PRO A 46 -24.88 -2.55 12.63
CA PRO A 46 -24.33 -1.55 11.69
C PRO A 46 -23.41 -0.50 12.33
N LYS A 47 -23.64 -0.15 13.61
CA LYS A 47 -22.82 0.84 14.33
C LYS A 47 -21.43 0.28 14.66
N GLN A 48 -21.33 -1.00 14.99
CA GLN A 48 -20.06 -1.64 15.35
C GLN A 48 -19.13 -1.79 14.14
N ILE A 49 -19.70 -2.06 12.95
CA ILE A 49 -18.97 -2.13 11.67
C ILE A 49 -18.23 -0.82 11.40
N LYS A 50 -18.96 0.31 11.39
CA LYS A 50 -18.36 1.62 11.10
C LYS A 50 -17.25 1.98 12.08
N GLY A 51 -17.40 1.58 13.35
CA GLY A 51 -16.36 1.72 14.36
C GLY A 51 -15.11 0.90 14.01
N LEU A 52 -15.29 -0.37 13.67
CA LEU A 52 -14.21 -1.28 13.30
C LEU A 52 -13.49 -0.85 12.02
N GLU A 53 -14.21 -0.53 10.95
CA GLU A 53 -13.64 -0.01 9.70
C GLU A 53 -12.78 1.22 9.95
N ARG A 54 -13.30 2.18 10.74
CA ARG A 54 -12.57 3.38 11.10
C ARG A 54 -11.29 3.06 11.87
N ILE A 55 -11.35 2.17 12.86
CA ILE A 55 -10.17 1.81 13.67
C ILE A 55 -9.12 1.12 12.80
N LEU A 56 -9.53 0.14 11.97
CA LEU A 56 -8.63 -0.54 11.02
C LEU A 56 -7.96 0.44 10.07
N ARG A 57 -8.74 1.31 9.42
CA ARG A 57 -8.25 2.33 8.49
C ARG A 57 -7.22 3.25 9.16
N VAL A 58 -7.57 3.82 10.32
CA VAL A 58 -6.70 4.76 11.04
C VAL A 58 -5.40 4.08 11.48
N ARG A 59 -5.49 2.87 12.03
CA ARG A 59 -4.32 2.12 12.51
C ARG A 59 -3.40 1.70 11.36
N ALA A 60 -3.94 1.17 10.28
CA ALA A 60 -3.17 0.79 9.10
C ALA A 60 -2.43 2.00 8.50
N MET A 61 -3.13 3.14 8.36
CA MET A 61 -2.52 4.38 7.89
C MET A 61 -1.42 4.89 8.82
N ASN A 62 -1.62 4.80 10.14
CA ASN A 62 -0.59 5.18 11.11
C ASN A 62 0.65 4.28 11.02
N ILE A 63 0.48 2.97 10.91
CA ILE A 63 1.58 2.00 10.77
C ILE A 63 2.43 2.30 9.53
N PHE A 64 1.77 2.61 8.41
CA PHE A 64 2.43 3.02 7.17
C PHE A 64 3.15 4.35 7.35
N ARG A 65 2.46 5.38 7.86
CA ARG A 65 3.01 6.74 8.02
C ARG A 65 4.22 6.77 8.93
N LEU A 66 4.18 6.06 10.05
CA LEU A 66 5.30 5.98 10.99
C LEU A 66 6.55 5.40 10.34
N HIS A 67 6.39 4.45 9.40
CA HIS A 67 7.52 3.89 8.68
C HIS A 67 8.04 4.84 7.60
N TRP A 68 7.16 5.46 6.80
CA TRP A 68 7.52 6.17 5.57
C TRP A 68 7.60 7.70 5.67
N LYS A 69 7.31 8.29 6.83
CA LYS A 69 7.51 9.74 7.07
C LYS A 69 8.95 10.17 6.82
N SER A 70 9.18 11.46 6.64
CA SER A 70 10.51 12.01 6.33
C SER A 70 11.60 11.67 7.35
N ASP A 71 11.29 11.42 8.62
CA ASP A 71 12.20 10.96 9.68
C ASP A 71 11.90 9.51 10.12
N GLY A 72 11.29 8.72 9.24
CA GLY A 72 10.82 7.37 9.52
C GLY A 72 11.95 6.35 9.59
N ASN A 73 11.61 5.16 10.09
CA ASN A 73 12.57 4.07 10.27
C ASN A 73 13.25 3.63 8.96
N TRP A 74 12.66 3.95 7.80
CA TRP A 74 13.26 3.71 6.49
C TRP A 74 14.61 4.41 6.30
N LYS A 75 14.87 5.54 6.97
CA LYS A 75 16.16 6.25 6.88
C LYS A 75 17.30 5.55 7.58
N ASN A 76 17.00 4.72 8.57
CA ASN A 76 18.00 3.97 9.33
C ASN A 76 18.46 2.71 8.56
N ILE A 77 17.97 2.51 7.34
CA ILE A 77 18.33 1.42 6.44
C ILE A 77 19.67 1.78 5.75
N CYS A 78 20.78 1.31 6.31
CA CYS A 78 22.11 1.41 5.70
C CYS A 78 22.45 0.08 5.00
N SER A 79 22.91 0.15 3.74
CA SER A 79 23.05 -0.97 2.78
C SER A 79 24.11 -2.04 3.11
N THR A 80 24.68 -2.02 4.31
CA THR A 80 25.84 -2.85 4.68
C THR A 80 25.57 -3.90 5.76
N THR A 81 24.33 -4.08 6.24
CA THR A 81 24.03 -5.05 7.31
C THR A 81 22.83 -5.95 6.97
N GLY A 82 22.78 -7.17 7.53
CA GLY A 82 21.63 -8.08 7.36
C GLY A 82 20.30 -7.54 7.89
N GLN A 83 20.30 -6.44 8.67
CA GLN A 83 19.10 -5.71 9.09
C GLN A 83 18.45 -4.93 7.92
N TYR A 84 19.20 -4.67 6.85
CA TYR A 84 18.73 -4.04 5.61
C TYR A 84 17.55 -4.79 5.01
N SER A 85 17.62 -6.13 4.88
CA SER A 85 16.56 -6.91 4.23
C SER A 85 15.26 -6.91 5.04
N ALA A 86 15.33 -6.97 6.37
CA ALA A 86 14.15 -7.08 7.22
C ALA A 86 13.34 -5.78 7.30
N LEU A 87 14.00 -4.62 7.47
CA LEU A 87 13.33 -3.32 7.56
C LEU A 87 12.76 -2.86 6.21
N THR A 88 13.50 -3.07 5.13
CA THR A 88 13.00 -2.84 3.76
C THR A 88 11.78 -3.71 3.48
N LEU A 89 11.86 -5.01 3.77
CA LEU A 89 10.74 -5.93 3.57
C LEU A 89 9.52 -5.52 4.41
N THR A 90 9.73 -5.12 5.66
CA THR A 90 8.66 -4.61 6.54
C THR A 90 7.98 -3.39 5.94
N GLY A 91 8.74 -2.43 5.40
CA GLY A 91 8.19 -1.25 4.73
C GLY A 91 7.35 -1.62 3.50
N VAL A 92 7.86 -2.53 2.67
CA VAL A 92 7.16 -3.03 1.48
C VAL A 92 5.88 -3.77 1.86
N ASN A 93 5.92 -4.61 2.90
CA ASN A 93 4.74 -5.33 3.40
C ASN A 93 3.67 -4.37 3.95
N LYS A 94 4.07 -3.30 4.65
CA LYS A 94 3.15 -2.24 5.08
C LYS A 94 2.41 -1.59 3.91
N ALA A 95 3.11 -1.38 2.80
CA ALA A 95 2.51 -0.84 1.58
C ALA A 95 1.56 -1.86 0.92
N GLY A 96 1.97 -3.13 0.82
CA GLY A 96 1.12 -4.22 0.32
C GLY A 96 -0.15 -4.41 1.15
N LEU A 97 -0.05 -4.31 2.48
CA LEU A 97 -1.19 -4.36 3.39
C LEU A 97 -2.21 -3.26 3.10
N LEU A 98 -1.77 -2.02 2.87
CA LEU A 98 -2.70 -0.94 2.50
C LEU A 98 -3.39 -1.18 1.16
N GLY A 99 -2.66 -1.70 0.16
CA GLY A 99 -3.26 -2.08 -1.12
C GLY A 99 -4.33 -3.16 -0.94
N SER A 100 -4.02 -4.17 -0.12
CA SER A 100 -4.93 -5.26 0.18
C SER A 100 -6.18 -4.79 0.96
N LEU A 101 -5.99 -3.87 1.91
CA LEU A 101 -7.08 -3.26 2.68
C LEU A 101 -7.97 -2.34 1.82
N PHE A 102 -7.42 -1.71 0.77
CA PHE A 102 -8.22 -1.02 -0.24
C PHE A 102 -9.10 -2.00 -1.02
N SER A 103 -8.54 -3.13 -1.46
CA SER A 103 -9.30 -4.23 -2.06
C SER A 103 -10.39 -4.76 -1.12
N ALA A 104 -10.18 -4.64 0.20
CA ALA A 104 -11.14 -4.98 1.23
C ALA A 104 -12.17 -3.88 1.60
N ASN A 105 -12.19 -2.71 0.92
CA ASN A 105 -13.04 -1.56 1.24
C ASN A 105 -12.77 -0.87 2.59
N ILE A 106 -11.61 -1.10 3.19
CA ILE A 106 -11.24 -0.49 4.47
C ILE A 106 -10.57 0.87 4.27
N VAL A 107 -9.66 0.90 3.30
CA VAL A 107 -8.85 2.06 2.93
C VAL A 107 -9.45 2.67 1.66
N THR A 108 -9.49 3.99 1.56
CA THR A 108 -10.07 4.68 0.39
C THR A 108 -9.02 4.98 -0.68
N ALA A 109 -9.46 5.33 -1.89
CA ALA A 109 -8.53 5.78 -2.94
C ALA A 109 -7.75 7.04 -2.53
N GLU A 110 -8.35 7.93 -1.73
CA GLU A 110 -7.68 9.11 -1.17
C GLU A 110 -6.53 8.72 -0.23
N ASP A 111 -6.73 7.70 0.61
CA ASP A 111 -5.67 7.19 1.48
C ASP A 111 -4.50 6.61 0.65
N ILE A 112 -4.83 5.86 -0.42
CA ILE A 112 -3.81 5.34 -1.35
C ILE A 112 -3.06 6.50 -2.02
N ALA A 113 -3.75 7.56 -2.43
CA ALA A 113 -3.13 8.75 -3.00
C ALA A 113 -2.17 9.43 -2.01
N ILE A 114 -2.54 9.55 -0.73
CA ILE A 114 -1.68 10.07 0.34
C ILE A 114 -0.43 9.19 0.48
N CYS A 115 -0.59 7.87 0.46
CA CYS A 115 0.53 6.94 0.57
C CYS A 115 1.49 7.04 -0.62
N LEU A 116 0.96 7.14 -1.84
CA LEU A 116 1.76 7.36 -3.05
C LEU A 116 2.51 8.68 -2.98
N PHE A 117 1.85 9.76 -2.54
CA PHE A 117 2.50 11.06 -2.37
C PHE A 117 3.67 10.98 -1.39
N MET A 118 3.45 10.37 -0.22
CA MET A 118 4.50 10.16 0.77
C MET A 118 5.68 9.37 0.20
N LEU A 119 5.42 8.27 -0.51
CA LEU A 119 6.47 7.42 -1.09
C LEU A 119 7.29 8.16 -2.16
N LEU A 120 6.69 9.11 -2.88
CA LEU A 120 7.35 9.90 -3.91
C LEU A 120 8.21 11.07 -3.39
N GLU A 121 8.20 11.36 -2.09
CA GLU A 121 8.96 12.48 -1.52
C GLU A 121 10.48 12.34 -1.68
N ASP A 122 11.01 11.11 -1.56
CA ASP A 122 12.44 10.81 -1.70
C ASP A 122 12.66 9.70 -2.72
N ILE A 123 13.67 9.87 -3.58
CA ILE A 123 14.06 8.86 -4.57
C ILE A 123 14.86 7.76 -3.86
N HIS A 124 14.23 6.61 -3.63
CA HIS A 124 14.86 5.45 -3.03
C HIS A 124 14.28 4.15 -3.62
N PHE A 125 15.13 3.14 -3.81
CA PHE A 125 14.68 1.86 -4.40
C PHE A 125 13.59 1.18 -3.56
N ASP A 126 13.74 1.19 -2.23
CA ASP A 126 12.72 0.61 -1.33
C ASP A 126 11.36 1.28 -1.43
N ARG A 127 11.33 2.60 -1.68
CA ARG A 127 10.09 3.35 -1.91
C ARG A 127 9.46 2.94 -3.25
N LEU A 128 10.28 2.69 -4.27
CA LEU A 128 9.80 2.13 -5.54
C LEU A 128 9.21 0.72 -5.35
N CYS A 129 9.85 -0.13 -4.55
CA CYS A 129 9.30 -1.44 -4.17
C CYS A 129 7.98 -1.32 -3.41
N ALA A 130 7.87 -0.36 -2.49
CA ALA A 130 6.65 -0.09 -1.75
C ALA A 130 5.52 0.44 -2.65
N ILE A 131 5.83 1.33 -3.61
CA ILE A 131 4.87 1.78 -4.64
C ILE A 131 4.37 0.57 -5.43
N HIS A 132 5.29 -0.29 -5.89
CA HIS A 132 4.92 -1.49 -6.64
C HIS A 132 4.02 -2.42 -5.83
N ALA A 133 4.34 -2.67 -4.56
CA ALA A 133 3.54 -3.51 -3.67
C ALA A 133 2.16 -2.90 -3.43
N LEU A 134 2.07 -1.61 -3.07
CA LEU A 134 0.81 -0.91 -2.86
C LEU A 134 -0.14 -1.05 -4.07
N LEU A 135 0.40 -0.86 -5.27
CA LEU A 135 -0.36 -0.94 -6.51
C LEU A 135 -0.72 -2.38 -6.90
N SER A 136 0.16 -3.35 -6.65
CA SER A 136 -0.08 -4.76 -7.01
C SER A 136 -1.14 -5.42 -6.12
N TYR A 137 -1.27 -4.95 -4.88
CA TYR A 137 -2.26 -5.46 -3.92
C TYR A 137 -3.59 -4.70 -3.96
N ALA A 138 -3.62 -3.50 -4.52
CA ALA A 138 -4.84 -2.79 -4.84
C ALA A 138 -5.53 -3.42 -6.05
N ASP A 139 -6.86 -3.48 -6.03
CA ASP A 139 -7.65 -3.99 -7.15
C ASP A 139 -7.91 -2.93 -8.24
N HIS A 140 -8.61 -3.36 -9.29
CA HIS A 140 -8.91 -2.55 -10.48
C HIS A 140 -9.67 -1.24 -10.19
N ARG A 141 -10.31 -1.10 -9.03
CA ARG A 141 -11.08 0.11 -8.68
C ARG A 141 -10.18 1.32 -8.45
N LEU A 142 -8.90 1.09 -8.13
CA LEU A 142 -7.91 2.17 -8.06
C LEU A 142 -7.73 2.85 -9.43
N CYS A 143 -8.04 2.16 -10.53
CA CYS A 143 -7.93 2.69 -11.88
C CYS A 143 -9.19 3.40 -12.39
N GLU A 144 -10.25 3.51 -11.59
CA GLU A 144 -11.48 4.16 -12.05
C GLU A 144 -11.22 5.64 -12.42
N PRO A 145 -12.00 6.22 -13.35
CA PRO A 145 -11.72 7.54 -13.93
C PRO A 145 -11.43 8.65 -12.90
N GLN A 146 -12.13 8.65 -11.78
CA GLN A 146 -11.95 9.63 -10.70
C GLN A 146 -10.57 9.57 -10.03
N ASN A 147 -9.90 8.43 -10.09
CA ASN A 147 -8.58 8.19 -9.47
C ASN A 147 -7.42 8.38 -10.47
N LEU A 148 -7.70 8.42 -11.77
CA LEU A 148 -6.69 8.56 -12.83
C LEU A 148 -5.75 9.75 -12.67
N PRO A 149 -6.19 10.96 -12.24
CA PRO A 149 -5.29 12.09 -12.07
C PRO A 149 -4.11 11.80 -11.14
N VAL A 150 -4.35 11.06 -10.05
CA VAL A 150 -3.30 10.65 -9.10
C VAL A 150 -2.31 9.69 -9.75
N LEU A 151 -2.81 8.70 -10.49
CA LEU A 151 -1.99 7.69 -11.16
C LEU A 151 -1.19 8.27 -12.34
N LEU A 152 -1.73 9.27 -13.04
CA LEU A 152 -1.01 10.01 -14.07
C LEU A 152 0.14 10.83 -13.47
N LYS A 153 -0.11 11.54 -12.36
CA LYS A 153 0.94 12.26 -11.64
C LYS A 153 2.03 11.33 -11.13
N LEU A 154 1.67 10.15 -10.64
CA LEU A 154 2.62 9.09 -10.29
C LEU A 154 3.47 8.68 -11.50
N LYS A 155 2.84 8.42 -12.65
CA LYS A 155 3.52 8.06 -13.90
C LYS A 155 4.57 9.09 -14.31
N GLU A 156 4.20 10.37 -14.25
CA GLU A 156 5.08 11.49 -14.58
C GLU A 156 6.28 11.53 -13.64
N LYS A 157 6.05 11.42 -12.32
CA LYS A 157 7.11 11.40 -11.31
C LYS A 157 8.07 10.22 -11.45
N LEU A 158 7.57 9.04 -11.77
CA LEU A 158 8.38 7.84 -12.00
C LEU A 158 9.14 7.85 -13.34
N ARG A 159 8.87 8.81 -14.23
CA ARG A 159 9.53 8.94 -15.54
C ARG A 159 10.48 10.13 -15.61
N VAL A 160 10.69 10.86 -14.51
CA VAL A 160 11.67 11.94 -14.48
C VAL A 160 13.05 11.37 -14.78
N VAL A 161 13.72 11.97 -15.75
CA VAL A 161 15.08 11.61 -16.15
C VAL A 161 16.09 12.61 -15.60
N ASP A 162 17.28 12.12 -15.26
CA ASP A 162 18.44 12.96 -15.02
C ASP A 162 18.92 13.55 -16.35
N PRO A 163 19.00 14.89 -16.51
CA PRO A 163 19.44 15.52 -17.74
C PRO A 163 20.90 15.20 -18.12
N LEU A 164 21.74 14.80 -17.15
CA LEU A 164 23.15 14.51 -17.42
C LEU A 164 23.37 13.09 -17.92
N THR A 165 22.70 12.11 -17.31
CA THR A 165 22.86 10.69 -17.65
C THR A 165 21.79 10.20 -18.63
N ASN A 166 20.72 10.96 -18.82
CA ASN A 166 19.51 10.58 -19.56
C ASN A 166 18.85 9.28 -19.02
N LEU A 167 19.16 8.92 -17.78
CA LEU A 167 18.58 7.77 -17.09
C LEU A 167 17.41 8.21 -16.21
N CYS A 168 16.45 7.31 -16.00
CA CYS A 168 15.36 7.57 -15.07
C CYS A 168 15.89 7.70 -13.64
N LEU A 169 15.53 8.78 -12.94
CA LEU A 169 15.98 9.02 -11.55
C LEU A 169 15.59 7.88 -10.61
N TRP A 170 14.38 7.34 -10.78
CA TRP A 170 13.87 6.22 -10.00
C TRP A 170 14.42 4.86 -10.47
N GLY A 171 15.05 4.82 -11.65
CA GLY A 171 15.57 3.61 -12.26
C GLY A 171 16.87 3.81 -13.01
N PRO A 172 17.98 4.14 -12.31
CA PRO A 172 19.28 4.27 -12.94
C PRO A 172 19.85 2.91 -13.36
N VAL A 173 19.29 1.81 -12.86
CA VAL A 173 19.73 0.44 -13.08
C VAL A 173 18.60 -0.43 -13.66
N PRO A 174 18.91 -1.49 -14.43
CA PRO A 174 17.90 -2.23 -15.20
C PRO A 174 16.75 -2.82 -14.38
N HIS A 175 17.02 -3.33 -13.18
CA HIS A 175 15.99 -3.94 -12.35
C HIS A 175 14.97 -2.90 -11.83
N SER A 176 15.42 -1.71 -11.45
CA SER A 176 14.53 -0.60 -11.06
C SER A 176 13.71 -0.08 -12.24
N GLN A 177 14.29 -0.04 -13.45
CA GLN A 177 13.54 0.28 -14.67
C GLN A 177 12.44 -0.74 -14.95
N ALA A 178 12.75 -2.03 -14.84
CA ALA A 178 11.77 -3.10 -14.98
C ALA A 178 10.63 -2.93 -13.96
N LEU A 179 10.96 -2.61 -12.71
CA LEU A 179 9.97 -2.39 -11.65
C LEU A 179 9.06 -1.18 -11.92
N ILE A 180 9.60 -0.08 -12.46
CA ILE A 180 8.80 1.07 -12.93
C ILE A 180 7.85 0.64 -14.04
N GLN A 181 8.33 -0.10 -15.04
CA GLN A 181 7.50 -0.57 -16.15
C GLN A 181 6.38 -1.50 -15.68
N VAL A 182 6.68 -2.43 -14.77
CA VAL A 182 5.68 -3.31 -14.17
C VAL A 182 4.66 -2.48 -13.41
N SER A 183 5.09 -1.58 -12.53
CA SER A 183 4.20 -0.72 -11.74
C SER A 183 3.26 0.11 -12.63
N ILE A 184 3.80 0.70 -13.70
CA ILE A 184 2.99 1.43 -14.70
C ILE A 184 1.98 0.51 -15.38
N ARG A 185 2.39 -0.69 -15.79
CA ARG A 185 1.49 -1.67 -16.43
C ARG A 185 0.39 -2.16 -15.49
N THR A 186 0.70 -2.36 -14.21
CA THR A 186 -0.26 -2.86 -13.21
C THR A 186 -1.52 -2.01 -13.15
N TYR A 187 -1.39 -0.67 -13.16
CA TYR A 187 -2.58 0.21 -13.18
C TYR A 187 -3.02 0.63 -14.60
N CYS A 188 -2.14 0.60 -15.61
CA CYS A 188 -2.56 0.88 -16.99
C CYS A 188 -3.41 -0.24 -17.63
N ARG A 189 -3.38 -1.47 -17.11
CA ARG A 189 -4.23 -2.57 -17.60
C ARG A 189 -5.73 -2.26 -17.52
N CYS A 190 -6.13 -1.35 -16.64
CA CYS A 190 -7.51 -0.91 -16.53
C CYS A 190 -7.98 0.00 -17.69
N ASN A 191 -7.06 0.65 -18.42
CA ASN A 191 -7.43 1.52 -19.55
C ASN A 191 -7.69 0.75 -20.86
N TYR A 192 -7.25 -0.51 -20.97
CA TYR A 192 -7.41 -1.28 -22.21
C TYR A 192 -8.80 -1.93 -22.40
N VAL A 193 -9.71 -1.77 -21.44
CA VAL A 193 -11.11 -2.21 -21.58
C VAL A 193 -12.04 -1.06 -21.97
N SER A 194 -11.57 0.20 -21.93
CA SER A 194 -12.43 1.38 -22.17
C SER A 194 -12.07 2.24 -23.38
N THR A 195 -11.02 1.92 -24.15
CA THR A 195 -10.65 2.67 -25.37
C THR A 195 -10.85 1.91 -26.68
N ASN A 196 -11.75 0.92 -26.71
CA ASN A 196 -12.29 0.34 -27.95
C ASN A 196 -13.78 0.68 -28.12
N VAL A 197 -14.13 1.94 -27.88
CA VAL A 197 -15.38 2.53 -28.37
C VAL A 197 -15.04 3.90 -28.94
N LEU A 198 -15.25 4.01 -30.25
CA LEU A 198 -15.02 5.12 -31.20
C LEU A 198 -13.61 5.24 -31.77
#